data_AF-A0AAV2I9W1-F1
#
_entry.id   AF-A0AAV2I9W1-F1
#
_cell.length_a   1.000
_cell.length_b   1.000
_cell.length_c   1.000
_cell.angle_alpha   90.00
_cell.angle_beta   90.00
_cell.angle_gamma   90.00
#
_symmetry.space_group_name_H-M   'P 1'
#
loop_
_entity.id
_entity.type
_entity.pdbx_description
1 polymer ?
#
loop_
_entity_poly.entity_id
_entity_poly.type
_entity_poly.pdbx_seq_one_letter_code
_entity_poly.pdbx_strand_id
1 'polypeptide(L)'
;MADKQSSGSNSNLPEDIWLVRPCEVYKDEYRDCKSLWTRLYQHYTDGIQQDCTQWLTNFNNCMAFRNTKDFLAAEALIAVERERRNHRLKLARMNDVWEYRTKPPAEWLEPLS
;
A
#
# COMPACT_ATOMS: atom_id res chain seq x y z
N MET A 1 5.39 10.81 -26.69
CA MET A 1 3.97 10.42 -26.63
C MET A 1 3.96 8.91 -26.56
N ALA A 2 3.68 8.34 -25.38
CA ALA A 2 3.62 6.89 -25.20
C ALA A 2 2.20 6.57 -24.74
N ASP A 3 1.41 6.07 -25.68
CA ASP A 3 0.04 5.63 -25.46
C ASP A 3 0.05 4.42 -24.52
N LYS A 4 -0.54 4.59 -23.33
CA LYS A 4 -0.91 3.45 -22.49
C LYS A 4 -2.18 2.86 -23.07
N GLN A 5 -2.05 1.72 -23.76
CA GLN A 5 -3.20 0.90 -24.10
C GLN A 5 -3.95 0.46 -22.83
N SER A 6 -5.14 1.02 -22.69
CA SER A 6 -6.21 0.53 -21.81
C SER A 6 -6.60 -0.89 -22.25
N SER A 7 -6.23 -1.88 -21.44
CA SER A 7 -6.75 -3.23 -21.60
C SER A 7 -8.14 -3.30 -20.97
N GLY A 8 -9.16 -3.33 -21.82
CA GLY A 8 -10.56 -3.39 -21.42
C GLY A 8 -10.89 -4.64 -20.59
N SER A 9 -11.50 -4.40 -19.44
CA SER A 9 -12.38 -5.33 -18.73
C SER A 9 -13.64 -4.51 -18.42
N ASN A 10 -14.78 -4.87 -19.01
CA ASN A 10 -16.09 -4.35 -18.59
C ASN A 10 -16.39 -4.85 -17.17
N SER A 11 -15.85 -4.17 -16.18
CA SER A 11 -16.23 -4.31 -14.78
C SER A 11 -16.41 -2.90 -14.25
N ASN A 12 -17.56 -2.64 -13.61
CA ASN A 12 -17.86 -1.37 -12.93
C ASN A 12 -16.98 -1.18 -11.67
N LEU A 13 -15.71 -1.57 -11.72
CA LEU A 13 -14.77 -1.47 -10.61
C LEU A 13 -14.04 -0.13 -10.67
N PRO A 14 -13.73 0.48 -9.51
CA PRO A 14 -12.92 1.69 -9.46
C PRO A 14 -11.55 1.50 -10.12
N GLU A 15 -11.02 2.57 -10.71
CA GLU A 15 -9.65 2.60 -11.21
C GLU A 15 -8.66 2.27 -10.08
N ASP A 16 -7.57 1.57 -10.40
CA ASP A 16 -6.56 1.13 -9.43
C ASP A 16 -7.07 0.19 -8.32
N ILE A 17 -8.17 -0.54 -8.54
CA ILE A 17 -8.69 -1.53 -7.57
C ILE A 17 -7.64 -2.57 -7.15
N TRP A 18 -6.65 -2.84 -8.00
CA TRP A 18 -5.52 -3.74 -7.72
C TRP A 18 -4.62 -3.25 -6.56
N LEU A 19 -4.71 -1.99 -6.15
CA LEU A 19 -4.01 -1.45 -4.97
C LEU A 19 -4.63 -1.91 -3.66
N VAL A 20 -5.90 -2.33 -3.66
CA VAL A 20 -6.61 -2.74 -2.44
C VAL A 20 -6.05 -4.07 -1.95
N ARG A 21 -5.63 -4.09 -0.68
CA ARG A 21 -5.12 -5.31 -0.01
C ARG A 21 -6.27 -6.15 0.56
N PRO A 22 -6.06 -7.44 0.86
CA PRO A 22 -7.03 -8.23 1.62
C PRO A 22 -7.42 -7.53 2.92
N CYS A 23 -8.71 -7.56 3.28
CA CYS A 23 -9.20 -6.78 4.42
C CYS A 23 -8.53 -7.19 5.74
N GLU A 24 -8.12 -8.46 5.86
CA GLU A 24 -7.39 -9.02 6.98
C GLU A 24 -6.07 -8.28 7.24
N VAL A 25 -5.39 -7.82 6.19
CA VAL A 25 -4.16 -7.03 6.32
C VAL A 25 -4.43 -5.71 7.05
N TYR A 26 -5.50 -4.99 6.73
CA TYR A 26 -5.84 -3.75 7.44
C TYR A 26 -6.16 -3.99 8.92
N LYS A 27 -6.79 -5.13 9.22
CA LYS A 27 -7.11 -5.53 10.59
C LYS A 27 -5.85 -5.86 11.39
N ASP A 28 -4.92 -6.60 10.78
CA ASP A 28 -3.64 -6.94 11.39
C ASP A 28 -2.79 -5.69 11.62
N GLU A 29 -2.71 -4.78 10.64
CA GLU A 29 -2.01 -3.49 10.78
C GLU A 29 -2.59 -2.63 11.91
N TYR A 30 -3.92 -2.61 12.04
CA TYR A 30 -4.57 -1.91 13.16
C TYR A 30 -4.23 -2.54 14.51
N ARG A 31 -4.26 -3.88 14.62
CA ARG A 31 -3.87 -4.61 15.83
C ARG A 31 -2.41 -4.32 16.19
N ASP A 32 -1.53 -4.40 15.21
CA ASP A 32 -0.09 -4.26 15.39
C ASP A 32 0.27 -2.81 15.74
N CYS A 33 -0.37 -1.81 15.13
CA CYS A 33 -0.23 -0.40 15.50
C CYS A 33 -0.61 -0.13 16.97
N LYS A 34 -1.59 -0.86 17.50
CA LYS A 34 -2.02 -0.74 18.91
C LYS A 34 -1.27 -1.66 19.87
N SER A 35 -0.43 -2.55 19.38
CA SER A 35 0.35 -3.46 20.20
C SER A 35 1.30 -2.68 21.13
N LEU A 36 1.43 -3.13 22.37
CA LEU A 36 2.29 -2.50 23.38
C LEU A 36 3.75 -2.41 22.89
N TRP A 37 4.24 -3.50 22.27
CA TRP A 37 5.61 -3.56 21.75
C TRP A 37 5.84 -2.57 20.61
N THR A 38 4.90 -2.47 19.67
CA THR A 38 4.96 -1.51 18.57
C THR A 38 4.95 -0.08 19.09
N ARG A 39 4.09 0.23 20.07
CA ARG A 39 4.02 1.57 20.67
C ARG A 39 5.29 1.94 21.42
N LEU A 40 5.91 0.98 22.12
CA LEU A 40 7.20 1.17 22.77
C LEU A 40 8.30 1.45 21.72
N TYR A 41 8.30 0.68 20.63
CA TYR A 41 9.26 0.85 19.53
C TYR A 41 9.09 2.21 18.83
N GLN A 42 7.85 2.61 18.53
CA GLN A 42 7.54 3.92 17.95
C GLN A 42 8.00 5.05 18.88
N HIS A 43 7.72 4.95 20.18
CA HIS A 43 8.19 5.95 21.14
C HIS A 43 9.71 6.05 21.17
N TYR A 44 10.43 4.93 21.09
CA TYR A 44 11.89 4.94 21.09
C TYR A 44 12.49 5.49 19.77
N THR A 45 11.85 5.22 18.63
CA THR A 45 12.37 5.61 17.31
C THR A 45 11.95 7.02 16.91
N ASP A 46 10.67 7.36 17.09
CA ASP A 46 10.05 8.59 16.59
C ASP A 46 9.69 9.57 17.72
N GLY A 47 9.78 9.15 18.99
CA GLY A 47 9.38 9.95 20.15
C GLY A 47 7.86 10.01 20.39
N ILE A 48 7.06 9.71 19.38
CA ILE A 48 5.58 9.83 19.40
C ILE A 48 4.92 8.50 19.02
N GLN A 49 3.69 8.30 19.50
CA GLN A 49 2.84 7.20 19.04
C GLN A 49 2.08 7.62 17.79
N GLN A 50 2.04 6.75 16.79
CA GLN A 50 1.34 7.03 15.54
C GLN A 50 -0.18 6.89 15.71
N ASP A 51 -0.94 7.62 14.90
CA ASP A 51 -2.39 7.50 14.88
C ASP A 51 -2.83 6.22 14.15
N CYS A 52 -3.44 5.30 14.89
CA CYS A 52 -3.93 4.03 14.36
C CYS A 52 -5.35 4.12 13.77
N THR A 53 -6.05 5.26 13.87
CA THR A 53 -7.44 5.38 13.42
C THR A 53 -7.59 5.13 11.93
N GLN A 54 -6.62 5.59 11.12
CA GLN A 54 -6.63 5.37 9.68
C GLN A 54 -6.67 3.89 9.30
N TRP A 55 -5.99 3.02 10.05
CA TRP A 55 -6.02 1.57 9.82
C TRP A 55 -7.41 0.97 10.06
N LEU A 56 -8.09 1.42 11.11
CA LEU A 56 -9.46 1.01 11.40
C LEU A 56 -10.43 1.50 10.33
N THR A 57 -10.31 2.75 9.90
CA THR A 57 -11.11 3.32 8.80
C THR A 57 -10.91 2.53 7.51
N ASN A 58 -9.66 2.22 7.16
CA ASN A 58 -9.35 1.43 5.97
C ASN A 58 -9.94 0.02 6.04
N PHE A 59 -9.87 -0.63 7.22
CA PHE A 59 -10.52 -1.92 7.45
C PHE A 59 -12.03 -1.84 7.23
N ASN A 60 -12.69 -0.84 7.83
CA ASN A 60 -14.14 -0.64 7.69
C ASN A 60 -14.54 -0.38 6.23
N ASN A 61 -13.79 0.47 5.52
CA ASN A 61 -14.03 0.74 4.10
C ASN A 61 -13.81 -0.51 3.23
N CYS A 62 -12.78 -1.31 3.51
CA CYS A 62 -12.56 -2.58 2.83
C CYS A 62 -13.72 -3.56 3.05
N MET A 63 -14.19 -3.67 4.30
CA MET A 63 -15.32 -4.52 4.66
C MET A 63 -16.63 -4.07 4.01
N ALA A 64 -16.88 -2.76 3.95
CA ALA A 64 -18.03 -2.18 3.25
C ALA A 64 -17.99 -2.57 1.77
N PHE A 65 -16.87 -2.32 1.08
CA PHE A 65 -16.72 -2.72 -0.31
C PHE A 65 -16.88 -4.24 -0.51
N ARG A 66 -16.30 -5.06 0.37
CA ARG A 66 -16.38 -6.52 0.30
C ARG A 66 -17.81 -7.03 0.43
N ASN A 67 -18.55 -6.49 1.39
CA ASN A 67 -19.88 -7.01 1.77
C ASN A 67 -21.01 -6.41 0.93
N THR A 68 -20.95 -5.12 0.62
CA THR A 68 -22.06 -4.39 -0.02
C THR A 68 -21.73 -3.84 -1.41
N LYS A 69 -20.49 -4.04 -1.90
CA LYS A 69 -19.99 -3.41 -3.14
C LYS A 69 -20.07 -1.88 -3.10
N ASP A 70 -19.85 -1.30 -1.91
CA ASP A 70 -19.74 0.14 -1.75
C ASP A 70 -18.50 0.69 -2.50
N PHE A 71 -18.74 1.28 -3.66
CA PHE A 71 -17.69 1.84 -4.51
C PHE A 71 -17.07 3.12 -3.93
N LEU A 72 -17.82 3.92 -3.16
CA LEU A 72 -17.28 5.11 -2.50
C LEU A 72 -16.27 4.72 -1.42
N ALA A 73 -16.58 3.66 -0.66
CA ALA A 73 -15.65 3.09 0.31
C ALA A 73 -14.37 2.56 -0.37
N ALA A 74 -14.49 1.91 -1.53
CA ALA A 74 -13.36 1.45 -2.31
C ALA A 74 -12.49 2.60 -2.84
N GLU A 75 -13.11 3.65 -3.39
CA GLU A 75 -12.39 4.84 -3.88
C GLU A 75 -11.62 5.55 -2.75
N ALA A 76 -12.24 5.71 -1.58
CA ALA A 76 -11.57 6.27 -0.41
C ALA A 76 -10.36 5.42 0.01
N LEU A 77 -10.49 4.09 -0.02
CA LEU A 77 -9.40 3.18 0.32
C LEU A 77 -8.26 3.23 -0.73
N ILE A 78 -8.61 3.29 -2.01
CA ILE A 78 -7.65 3.39 -3.12
C ILE A 78 -6.84 4.69 -3.04
N ALA A 79 -7.49 5.81 -2.70
CA ALA A 79 -6.80 7.09 -2.50
C ALA A 79 -5.71 6.99 -1.43
N VAL A 80 -6.01 6.34 -0.30
CA VAL A 80 -5.06 6.10 0.80
C VAL A 80 -3.92 5.16 0.36
N GLU A 81 -4.20 4.09 -0.39
CA GLU A 81 -3.15 3.20 -0.89
C GLU A 81 -2.25 3.86 -1.93
N ARG A 82 -2.81 4.73 -2.77
CA ARG A 82 -2.06 5.55 -3.71
C ARG A 82 -1.10 6.48 -2.97
N GLU A 83 -1.57 7.15 -1.94
CA GLU A 83 -0.73 7.98 -1.07
C GLU A 83 0.38 7.16 -0.40
N ARG A 84 0.05 6.00 0.19
CA ARG A 84 1.03 5.11 0.83
C ARG A 84 2.10 4.64 -0.17
N ARG A 85 1.71 4.28 -1.40
CA ARG A 85 2.65 3.90 -2.46
C ARG A 85 3.54 5.07 -2.87
N ASN A 86 2.95 6.25 -3.07
CA ASN A 86 3.70 7.46 -3.45
C ASN A 86 4.70 7.86 -2.36
N HIS A 87 4.32 7.76 -1.09
CA HIS A 87 5.22 8.01 0.03
C HIS A 87 6.42 7.04 0.01
N ARG A 88 6.17 5.73 -0.14
CA ARG A 88 7.26 4.73 -0.27
C ARG A 88 8.19 5.03 -1.43
N LEU A 89 7.64 5.33 -2.62
CA LEU A 89 8.43 5.64 -3.81
C LEU A 89 9.23 6.93 -3.65
N LYS A 90 8.64 7.96 -3.04
CA LYS A 90 9.32 9.22 -2.73
C LYS A 90 10.51 8.99 -1.81
N LEU A 91 10.31 8.30 -0.68
CA LEU A 91 11.39 8.01 0.26
C LEU A 91 12.51 7.19 -0.38
N ALA A 92 12.15 6.16 -1.15
CA ALA A 92 13.15 5.36 -1.84
C ALA A 92 13.94 6.17 -2.89
N ARG A 93 13.33 7.14 -3.57
CA ARG A 93 14.01 8.05 -4.52
C ARG A 93 14.86 9.13 -3.85
N MET A 94 14.51 9.52 -2.62
CA MET A 94 15.26 10.49 -1.84
C MET A 94 16.47 9.87 -1.12
N ASN A 95 16.62 8.55 -1.18
CA ASN A 95 17.77 7.86 -0.63
C ASN A 95 19.03 8.19 -1.45
N ASP A 96 20.11 8.57 -0.78
CA ASP A 96 21.42 8.93 -1.34
C ASP A 96 22.47 7.82 -1.22
N VAL A 97 22.13 6.72 -0.54
CA VAL A 97 22.99 5.54 -0.34
C VAL A 97 22.84 4.54 -1.48
N TRP A 98 21.63 4.38 -2.03
CA TRP A 98 21.31 3.37 -3.05
C TRP A 98 20.72 3.97 -4.32
N GLU A 99 21.25 3.58 -5.48
CA GLU A 99 20.73 4.01 -6.78
C GLU A 99 19.67 3.03 -7.32
N TYR A 100 18.66 3.56 -8.00
CA TYR A 100 17.68 2.73 -8.73
C TYR A 100 18.34 2.05 -9.93
N ARG A 101 18.23 0.73 -9.99
CA ARG A 101 18.68 -0.04 -11.16
C ARG A 101 17.82 0.28 -12.37
N THR A 102 18.47 0.57 -13.49
CA THR A 102 17.81 0.79 -14.79
C THR A 102 17.60 -0.51 -15.58
N LYS A 103 18.42 -1.53 -15.31
CA LYS A 103 18.36 -2.85 -15.92
C LYS A 103 18.76 -3.93 -14.91
N PRO A 104 18.25 -5.16 -15.04
CA PRO A 104 18.76 -6.28 -14.26
C PRO A 104 20.25 -6.52 -14.55
N PRO A 105 20.99 -7.14 -13.63
CA PRO A 105 22.36 -7.60 -13.91
C PRO A 105 22.39 -8.59 -15.08
N ALA A 106 23.52 -8.68 -15.77
CA ALA A 106 23.66 -9.54 -16.95
C ALA A 106 23.58 -11.03 -16.59
N GLU A 107 24.17 -11.37 -15.46
CA GLU A 107 24.22 -12.70 -14.86
C GLU A 107 22.86 -13.18 -14.32
N TRP A 108 21.85 -12.31 -14.26
CA TRP A 108 20.52 -12.64 -13.71
C TRP A 108 19.81 -13.76 -14.49
N LEU A 109 20.14 -13.92 -15.77
CA LEU A 109 19.54 -14.93 -16.66
C LEU A 109 20.42 -16.18 -16.81
N GLU A 110 21.59 -16.21 -16.15
CA GLU A 110 22.46 -17.37 -16.21
C GLU A 110 21.86 -18.55 -15.42
N PRO A 111 21.94 -19.79 -15.94
CA PRO A 111 21.51 -20.95 -15.19
C PRO A 111 22.37 -21.10 -13.93
N LEU A 112 21.73 -21.43 -12.81
CA LEU A 112 22.45 -21.80 -11.58
C LEU A 112 23.24 -23.09 -11.88
N SER A 113 24.56 -23.00 -11.82
CA SER A 113 25.49 -24.12 -12.02
C SER A 113 25.37 -25.18 -10.95
#